data_AF-A0A9D0Z334-F1
#
_entry.id   AF-A0A9D0Z334-F1
#
_cell.length_a   1.000
_cell.length_b   1.000
_cell.length_c   1.000
_cell.angle_alpha   90.00
_cell.angle_beta   90.00
_cell.angle_gamma   90.00
#
_symmetry.space_group_name_H-M   'P 1'
#
loop_
_entity.id
_entity.type
_entity.pdbx_description
1 polymer ?
#
loop_
_entity_poly.entity_id
_entity_poly.type
_entity_poly.pdbx_seq_one_letter_code
_entity_poly.pdbx_strand_id
1 'polypeptide(L)'
;DSVDAYVRKDLALAEKAIQEDDVVDNYFTTIKKDLIAWIAQQPQDGEYALDLLMIAKYLERIGDHATNIAEWVIFSITGKHEEESV
;
A
#
# COMPACT_ATOMS: atom_id res chain seq x y z
N ASP A 1 8.68 8.96 3.53
CA ASP A 1 8.03 9.95 2.63
C ASP A 1 6.78 10.57 3.22
N SER A 2 5.74 9.81 3.59
CA SER A 2 4.51 10.34 4.20
C SER A 2 4.69 11.08 5.55
N VAL A 3 5.59 10.61 6.43
CA VAL A 3 5.94 11.35 7.68
C VAL A 3 6.72 12.65 7.38
N ASP A 4 7.60 12.63 6.38
CA ASP A 4 8.34 13.83 5.95
C ASP A 4 7.42 14.84 5.24
N ALA A 5 6.44 14.36 4.46
CA ALA A 5 5.41 15.20 3.84
C ALA A 5 4.58 15.91 4.92
N TYR A 6 4.22 15.20 5.99
CA TYR A 6 3.53 15.77 7.15
C TYR A 6 4.37 16.85 7.85
N VAL A 7 5.68 16.62 8.03
CA VAL A 7 6.58 17.59 8.66
C VAL A 7 6.83 18.82 7.78
N ARG A 8 6.88 18.64 6.45
CA ARG A 8 7.22 19.71 5.49
C ARG A 8 6.04 20.40 4.84
N LYS A 9 4.81 19.92 5.06
CA LYS A 9 3.60 20.33 4.33
C LYS A 9 3.79 20.27 2.81
N ASP A 10 4.42 19.20 2.36
CA ASP A 10 4.78 19.02 0.94
C ASP A 10 3.69 18.22 0.23
N LEU A 11 2.82 18.94 -0.48
CA LEU A 11 1.73 18.38 -1.28
C LEU A 11 2.25 17.40 -2.35
N ALA A 12 3.36 17.71 -3.02
CA ALA A 12 3.89 16.86 -4.07
C ALA A 12 4.42 15.54 -3.52
N LEU A 13 5.00 15.56 -2.30
CA LEU A 13 5.46 14.34 -1.63
C LEU A 13 4.28 13.48 -1.12
N ALA A 14 3.18 14.11 -0.68
CA ALA A 14 1.96 13.41 -0.30
C ALA A 14 1.30 12.75 -1.52
N GLU A 15 1.12 13.47 -2.62
CA GLU A 15 0.56 12.92 -3.88
C GLU A 15 1.42 11.77 -4.43
N LYS A 16 2.76 11.90 -4.35
CA LYS A 16 3.68 10.83 -4.75
C LYS A 16 3.51 9.58 -3.90
N ALA A 17 3.34 9.72 -2.58
CA ALA A 17 3.15 8.57 -1.69
C ALA A 17 1.86 7.81 -2.02
N ILE A 18 0.76 8.52 -2.33
CA ILE A 18 -0.51 7.93 -2.77
C ILE A 18 -0.31 7.16 -4.09
N GLN A 19 0.37 7.76 -5.09
CA GLN A 19 0.63 7.09 -6.38
C GLN A 19 1.55 5.88 -6.26
N GLU A 20 2.47 5.87 -5.30
CA GLU A 20 3.37 4.73 -5.08
C GLU A 20 2.66 3.55 -4.42
N ASP A 21 1.55 3.78 -3.72
CA ASP A 21 0.76 2.72 -3.08
C ASP A 21 0.06 1.81 -4.12
N ASP A 22 -0.44 2.39 -5.22
CA ASP A 22 -0.98 1.64 -6.37
C ASP A 22 0.03 0.58 -6.87
N VAL A 23 1.32 0.87 -6.79
CA VAL A 23 2.37 -0.06 -7.20
C VAL A 23 2.48 -1.23 -6.21
N VAL A 24 2.36 -0.96 -4.91
CA VAL A 24 2.38 -1.98 -3.84
C VAL A 24 1.17 -2.91 -3.95
N ASP A 25 -0.02 -2.37 -4.20
CA ASP A 25 -1.25 -3.15 -4.43
C ASP A 25 -1.15 -4.10 -5.62
N ASN A 26 -0.58 -3.61 -6.72
CA ASN A 26 -0.33 -4.41 -7.91
C ASN A 26 0.67 -5.53 -7.63
N TYR A 27 1.71 -5.28 -6.82
CA TYR A 27 2.64 -6.31 -6.40
C TYR A 27 1.98 -7.35 -5.49
N PHE A 28 1.14 -6.94 -4.54
CA PHE A 28 0.39 -7.88 -3.71
C PHE A 28 -0.48 -8.82 -4.55
N THR A 29 -1.20 -8.28 -5.54
CA THR A 29 -2.01 -9.07 -6.47
C THR A 29 -1.17 -10.05 -7.29
N THR A 30 0.00 -9.62 -7.76
CA THR A 30 0.93 -10.46 -8.52
C THR A 30 1.48 -11.60 -7.65
N ILE A 31 2.01 -11.27 -6.47
CA ILE A 31 2.57 -12.25 -5.52
C ILE A 31 1.51 -13.29 -5.14
N LYS A 32 0.27 -12.86 -4.87
CA LYS A 32 -0.82 -13.78 -4.54
C LYS A 32 -1.08 -14.79 -5.67
N LYS A 33 -1.09 -14.34 -6.93
CA LYS A 33 -1.27 -15.23 -8.09
C LYS A 33 -0.12 -16.23 -8.22
N ASP A 34 1.11 -15.77 -8.05
CA ASP A 34 2.30 -16.61 -8.16
C ASP A 34 2.34 -17.67 -7.04
N LEU A 35 1.99 -17.30 -5.81
CA LEU A 35 1.90 -18.23 -4.69
C LEU A 35 0.81 -19.29 -4.89
N ILE A 36 -0.35 -18.93 -5.43
CA ILE A 36 -1.40 -19.91 -5.79
C ILE A 36 -0.88 -20.90 -6.84
N ALA A 37 -0.19 -20.40 -7.87
CA ALA A 37 0.38 -21.25 -8.91
C ALA A 37 1.50 -22.16 -8.38
N TRP A 38 2.29 -21.69 -7.40
CA TRP A 38 3.31 -22.48 -6.72
C TRP A 38 2.67 -23.60 -5.90
N ILE A 39 1.73 -23.30 -5.00
CA ILE A 39 1.08 -24.31 -4.15
C ILE A 39 0.39 -25.39 -5.00
N ALA A 40 -0.20 -25.02 -6.15
CA ALA A 40 -0.79 -25.97 -7.07
C ALA A 40 0.22 -26.99 -7.64
N GLN A 41 1.49 -26.60 -7.79
CA GLN A 41 2.57 -27.46 -8.26
C GLN A 41 3.27 -28.21 -7.12
N GLN A 42 3.37 -27.60 -5.93
CA GLN A 42 4.08 -28.12 -4.76
C GLN A 42 3.22 -27.94 -3.50
N PRO A 43 2.21 -28.81 -3.27
CA PRO A 43 1.26 -28.65 -2.17
C PRO A 43 1.89 -28.69 -0.78
N GLN A 44 3.07 -29.33 -0.64
CA GLN A 44 3.82 -29.39 0.62
C GLN A 44 4.37 -28.03 1.07
N ASP A 45 4.48 -27.06 0.16
CA ASP A 45 5.01 -25.72 0.45
C ASP A 45 3.92 -24.74 0.96
N GLY A 46 2.71 -25.22 1.23
CA GLY A 46 1.55 -24.40 1.58
C GLY A 46 1.77 -23.48 2.78
N GLU A 47 2.46 -23.95 3.82
CA GLU A 47 2.79 -23.14 5.01
C GLU A 47 3.75 -22.00 4.67
N TYR A 48 4.81 -22.29 3.92
CA TYR A 48 5.77 -21.29 3.46
C TYR A 48 5.13 -20.24 2.53
N ALA A 49 4.28 -20.68 1.62
CA ALA A 49 3.55 -19.77 0.74
C ALA A 49 2.57 -18.88 1.51
N LEU A 50 1.95 -19.38 2.59
CA LEU A 50 1.10 -18.57 3.46
C LEU A 50 1.92 -17.50 4.21
N ASP A 51 3.11 -17.85 4.72
CA ASP A 51 3.99 -16.88 5.38
C ASP A 51 4.40 -15.74 4.42
N LEU A 52 4.76 -16.07 3.18
CA LEU A 52 5.08 -15.08 2.14
C LEU A 52 3.87 -14.20 1.80
N LEU A 53 2.67 -14.79 1.71
CA LEU A 53 1.44 -14.02 1.47
C LEU A 53 1.18 -13.03 2.62
N MET A 54 1.42 -13.45 3.86
CA MET A 54 1.24 -12.59 5.03
C MET A 54 2.25 -11.43 5.02
N ILE A 55 3.51 -11.68 4.67
CA ILE A 55 4.52 -10.62 4.50
C ILE A 55 4.07 -9.62 3.44
N ALA A 56 3.65 -10.09 2.26
CA ALA A 56 3.17 -9.22 1.19
C ALA A 56 1.95 -8.39 1.62
N LYS A 57 1.01 -9.00 2.35
CA LYS A 57 -0.15 -8.31 2.92
C LYS A 57 0.25 -7.24 3.94
N TYR A 58 1.25 -7.49 4.78
CA TYR A 58 1.71 -6.48 5.73
C TYR A 58 2.40 -5.30 5.05
N LEU A 59 3.08 -5.53 3.92
CA LEU A 59 3.65 -4.46 3.11
C LEU A 59 2.56 -3.59 2.47
N GLU A 60 1.51 -4.20 1.91
CA GLU A 60 0.34 -3.48 1.39
C GLU A 60 -0.31 -2.60 2.46
N ARG A 61 -0.60 -3.16 3.64
CA ARG A 61 -1.15 -2.37 4.76
C ARG A 61 -0.27 -1.19 5.21
N ILE A 62 1.05 -1.30 5.08
CA ILE A 62 1.96 -0.20 5.40
C ILE A 62 1.82 0.91 4.36
N GLY A 63 1.68 0.56 3.09
CA GLY A 63 1.38 1.48 2.00
C GLY A 63 0.04 2.20 2.21
N ASP A 64 -1.01 1.43 2.48
CA ASP A 64 -2.36 1.90 2.82
C ASP A 64 -2.35 2.93 3.97
N HIS A 65 -1.58 2.65 5.02
CA HIS A 65 -1.38 3.58 6.13
C HIS A 65 -0.59 4.84 5.73
N ALA A 66 0.38 4.72 4.82
CA ALA A 66 1.11 5.86 4.29
C ALA A 66 0.19 6.76 3.43
N THR A 67 -0.69 6.16 2.62
CA THR A 67 -1.72 6.83 1.83
C THR A 67 -2.67 7.63 2.72
N ASN A 68 -3.25 7.00 3.75
CA ASN A 68 -4.12 7.69 4.70
C ASN A 68 -3.42 8.91 5.33
N ILE A 69 -2.16 8.76 5.75
CA ILE A 69 -1.39 9.89 6.31
C ILE A 69 -1.20 11.00 5.27
N ALA A 70 -0.88 10.65 4.02
CA ALA A 70 -0.70 11.61 2.94
C ALA A 70 -2.00 12.39 2.63
N GLU A 71 -3.15 11.72 2.61
CA GLU A 71 -4.46 12.36 2.46
C GLU A 71 -4.75 13.37 3.58
N TRP A 72 -4.45 13.01 4.83
CA TRP A 72 -4.55 13.94 5.96
C TRP A 72 -3.64 15.17 5.82
N VAL A 73 -2.45 15.01 5.23
CA VAL A 73 -1.55 16.13 4.91
C VAL A 73 -2.18 17.05 3.88
N ILE A 74 -2.71 16.49 2.78
CA ILE A 74 -3.39 17.24 1.73
C ILE A 74 -4.57 18.01 2.31
N PHE A 75 -5.40 17.37 3.12
CA PHE A 75 -6.52 18.00 3.82
C PHE A 75 -6.05 19.15 4.73
N SER A 76 -4.98 18.95 5.50
CA SER A 76 -4.46 19.97 6.42
C SER A 76 -3.98 21.25 5.72
N ILE A 77 -3.66 21.17 4.42
CA ILE A 77 -3.17 22.30 3.61
C ILE A 77 -4.31 22.92 2.79
N THR A 78 -5.15 22.09 2.18
CA THR A 78 -6.15 22.51 1.19
C THR A 78 -7.54 22.71 1.78
N GLY A 79 -7.82 22.10 2.94
CA GLY A 79 -9.14 22.02 3.53
C GLY A 79 -10.11 21.08 2.81
N LYS A 80 -9.65 20.30 1.82
CA LYS A 80 -10.46 19.34 1.05
C LYS A 80 -9.97 17.92 1.30
N HIS A 81 -10.90 17.01 1.58
CA HIS A 81 -10.64 15.58 1.76
C HIS A 81 -11.20 14.85 0.53
N GLU A 82 -10.40 13.99 -0.10
CA GLU A 82 -10.79 13.29 -1.34
C GLU A 82 -12.07 12.44 -1.16
N GLU A 83 -12.37 11.98 0.07
CA GLU A 83 -13.62 11.21 0.36
C GLU A 83 -14.94 12.01 0.24
N GLU A 84 -14.93 13.34 0.07
CA GLU A 84 -16.16 14.14 -0.14
C GLU A 84 -16.63 14.21 -1.61
N SER A 85 -16.30 13.21 -2.42
CA SER A 85 -16.90 13.02 -3.75
C SER A 85 -17.84 11.81 -3.77
N VAL A 86 -18.98 11.95 -3.07
CA VAL A 86 -20.18 11.10 -3.22
C VAL A 86 -21.36 11.96 -3.66
#